data_AF-A0A7Y2ZZ26-F1
#
_entry.id   AF-A0A7Y2ZZ26-F1
#
_cell.length_a   1.000
_cell.length_b   1.000
_cell.length_c   1.000
_cell.angle_alpha   90.00
_cell.angle_beta   90.00
_cell.angle_gamma   90.00
#
_symmetry.space_group_name_H-M   'P 1'
#
loop_
_entity.id
_entity.type
_entity.pdbx_description
1 polymer ?
#
loop_
_entity_poly.entity_id
_entity_poly.type
_entity_poly.pdbx_seq_one_letter_code
_entity_poly.pdbx_strand_id
1 'polypeptide(L)' 'MKKTVSFSKDATNVFFHILTNCNLKCRHCYINTEQHGTNILSLSTINAWLGIFAKKNRKANVVFLGGEPTMHP' A
#
# COMPACT_ATOMS: atom_id res chain seq x y z
N MET A 1 14.50 -18.13 -6.32
CA MET A 1 13.50 -17.62 -5.36
C MET A 1 12.77 -16.42 -5.96
N LYS A 2 11.44 -16.40 -5.92
CA LYS A 2 10.63 -15.23 -6.27
C LYS A 2 10.75 -14.20 -5.13
N LYS A 3 11.23 -12.99 -5.40
CA LYS A 3 11.28 -11.91 -4.39
C LYS A 3 9.94 -11.19 -4.37
N THR A 4 9.33 -11.02 -3.19
CA THR A 4 8.06 -10.29 -3.02
C THR A 4 8.17 -8.83 -3.44
N VAL A 5 9.34 -8.22 -3.20
CA VAL A 5 9.72 -6.90 -3.71
C VAL A 5 11.14 -7.01 -4.25
N SER A 6 11.37 -6.50 -5.46
CA SER A 6 12.71 -6.45 -6.06
C SER A 6 13.02 -5.02 -6.48
N PHE A 7 14.03 -4.43 -5.83
CA PHE A 7 14.55 -3.14 -6.24
C PHE A 7 15.54 -3.34 -7.39
N SER A 8 15.36 -2.55 -8.44
CA SER A 8 16.34 -2.43 -9.52
C SER A 8 16.58 -0.95 -9.77
N LYS A 9 17.72 -0.66 -10.40
CA LYS A 9 17.99 0.68 -10.93
C LYS A 9 16.81 1.10 -11.82
N ASP A 10 16.36 2.34 -11.65
CA ASP A 10 15.29 2.98 -12.40
C ASP A 10 13.86 2.39 -12.21
N ALA A 11 13.67 1.43 -11.30
CA ALA A 11 12.34 0.93 -10.97
C ALA A 11 11.54 1.95 -10.15
N THR A 12 10.28 2.17 -10.54
CA THR A 12 9.30 2.90 -9.72
C THR A 12 8.58 1.90 -8.82
N ASN A 13 8.63 2.11 -7.51
CA ASN A 13 7.96 1.28 -6.52
C ASN A 13 6.98 2.15 -5.72
N VAL A 14 5.71 1.75 -5.67
CA VAL A 14 4.66 2.46 -4.94
C VAL A 14 4.20 1.58 -3.79
N PHE A 15 4.60 1.94 -2.57
CA PHE A 15 4.14 1.31 -1.34
C PHE A 15 2.90 2.06 -0.86
N PHE A 16 1.75 1.43 -0.94
CA PHE A 16 0.47 2.13 -0.79
C PHE A 16 -0.32 1.56 0.39
N HIS A 17 -0.36 2.32 1.49
CA HIS A 17 -1.20 2.02 2.64
C HIS A 17 -2.67 2.37 2.32
N ILE A 18 -3.54 1.36 2.19
CA ILE A 18 -4.95 1.57 1.81
C ILE A 18 -5.94 1.41 2.97
N LEU A 19 -5.49 0.84 4.08
CA LEU A 19 -6.21 0.76 5.35
C LEU A 19 -5.25 0.59 6.52
N THR A 20 -5.69 0.79 7.76
CA THR A 20 -4.90 0.47 8.97
C THR A 20 -5.50 -0.67 9.80
N ASN A 21 -6.74 -1.09 9.49
CA ASN A 21 -7.37 -2.24 10.15
C ASN A 21 -6.62 -3.55 9.87
N CYS A 22 -6.52 -4.42 10.88
CA CYS A 22 -5.82 -5.70 10.78
C CYS A 22 -6.51 -6.73 11.67
N ASN A 23 -6.55 -7.99 11.23
CA ASN A 23 -7.08 -9.11 12.01
C ASN A 23 -6.03 -9.74 12.94
N LEU A 24 -4.79 -9.26 12.94
CA LEU A 24 -3.70 -9.70 13.81
C LEU A 24 -3.35 -8.64 14.86
N LYS A 25 -2.70 -9.08 15.95
CA LYS A 25 -2.21 -8.22 17.05
C LYS A 25 -0.71 -8.44 17.26
N CYS A 26 0.07 -8.13 16.24
CA CYS A 26 1.51 -8.41 16.23
C CYS A 26 2.24 -7.62 17.33
N ARG A 27 3.10 -8.29 18.12
CA ARG A 27 3.89 -7.67 19.21
C ARG A 27 4.77 -6.50 18.74
N HIS A 28 5.23 -6.55 17.49
CA HIS A 28 6.16 -5.58 16.92
C HIS A 28 5.63 -5.01 15.59
N CYS A 29 4.36 -4.58 15.58
CA CYS A 29 3.80 -3.83 14.45
C CYS A 29 4.28 -2.37 14.47
N TYR A 30 4.73 -1.83 13.33
CA TYR A 30 5.10 -0.42 13.23
C TYR A 30 3.90 0.50 12.95
N ILE A 31 2.75 -0.06 12.59
CA ILE A 31 1.55 0.73 12.28
C ILE A 31 0.95 1.25 13.57
N ASN A 32 1.00 2.56 13.72
CA ASN A 32 0.37 3.29 14.80
C ASN A 32 -0.89 4.00 14.27
N THR A 33 -2.08 3.52 14.63
CA THR A 33 -3.37 4.10 14.19
C THR A 33 -3.58 5.53 14.69
N GLU A 34 -2.96 5.94 15.79
CA GLU A 34 -3.07 7.32 16.30
C GLU A 34 -2.41 8.32 15.34
N GLN A 35 -1.35 7.91 14.63
CA GLN A 35 -0.62 8.74 13.67
C GLN A 35 -1.08 8.51 12.23
N HIS A 36 -1.42 7.27 11.87
CA HIS A 36 -1.80 6.89 10.51
C HIS A 36 -3.30 7.02 10.24
N GLY A 37 -4.12 7.19 11.29
CA GLY A 37 -5.58 7.22 11.20
C GLY A 37 -6.20 5.83 11.04
N THR A 38 -7.52 5.82 10.94
CA THR A 38 -8.35 4.60 10.85
C THR A 38 -9.17 4.51 9.56
N ASN A 39 -8.88 5.39 8.59
CA ASN A 39 -9.62 5.44 7.35
C ASN A 39 -9.27 4.26 6.44
N ILE A 40 -10.28 3.79 5.71
CA ILE A 40 -10.12 2.87 4.58
C ILE A 40 -10.29 3.71 3.32
N LEU A 41 -9.31 3.67 2.42
CA LEU A 41 -9.41 4.40 1.16
C LEU A 41 -10.48 3.76 0.26
N SER A 42 -11.36 4.56 -0.33
CA SER A 42 -12.30 4.04 -1.33
C SER A 42 -11.55 3.59 -2.59
N LEU A 43 -12.14 2.64 -3.34
CA LEU A 43 -11.58 2.19 -4.62
C LEU A 43 -11.44 3.36 -5.62
N SER A 44 -12.36 4.34 -5.59
CA SER A 44 -12.27 5.55 -6.42
C SER A 44 -11.03 6.39 -6.10
N THR A 45 -10.71 6.58 -4.81
CA THR A 45 -9.52 7.30 -4.37
C THR A 45 -8.25 6.55 -4.77
N ILE A 46 -8.21 5.23 -4.55
CA ILE A 46 -7.07 4.37 -4.94
C ILE A 46 -6.80 4.53 -6.44
N ASN A 47 -7.84 4.41 -7.27
CA ASN A 47 -7.73 4.55 -8.73
C ASN A 47 -7.28 5.95 -9.14
N ALA A 48 -7.84 7.00 -8.53
CA ALA A 48 -7.47 8.37 -8.83
C ALA A 48 -5.98 8.63 -8.54
N TRP A 49 -5.48 8.19 -7.38
CA TRP A 49 -4.10 8.39 -6.98
C TRP A 49 -3.12 7.55 -7.80
N LEU A 50 -3.42 6.26 -8.02
CA LEU A 50 -2.62 5.42 -8.93
C LEU A 50 -2.59 5.98 -10.34
N GLY A 51 -3.69 6.59 -10.81
CA GLY A 51 -3.76 7.29 -12.09
C GLY A 51 -2.78 8.45 -12.20
N ILE A 52 -2.52 9.19 -11.11
CA ILE A 52 -1.52 10.26 -11.08
C ILE A 52 -0.11 9.69 -11.28
N PHE A 53 0.23 8.59 -10.58
CA PHE A 53 1.52 7.94 -10.73
C PHE A 53 1.71 7.29 -12.11
N ALA A 54 0.66 6.67 -12.65
CA ALA A 54 0.67 6.05 -13.97
C ALA A 54 0.91 7.05 -15.11
N LYS A 55 0.50 8.32 -14.95
CA LYS A 55 0.84 9.40 -15.90
C LYS A 55 2.33 9.67 -15.96
N LYS A 56 3.05 9.53 -14.84
CA LYS A 56 4.51 9.74 -14.77
C LYS A 56 5.29 8.53 -15.25
N ASN A 57 4.88 7.33 -14.85
CA ASN A 57 5.46 6.07 -15.33
C ASN A 57 4.42 4.95 -15.27
N ARG A 58 4.10 4.35 -16.42
CA ARG A 58 3.14 3.25 -16.51
C ARG A 58 3.68 1.92 -15.98
N LYS A 59 5.00 1.78 -15.86
CA LYS A 59 5.65 0.56 -15.36
C LYS A 59 6.15 0.80 -13.93
N ALA A 60 5.34 0.39 -12.96
CA ALA A 60 5.67 0.46 -11.55
C ALA A 60 5.31 -0.84 -10.83
N ASN A 61 6.06 -1.16 -9.77
CA ASN A 61 5.67 -2.19 -8.83
C ASN A 61 4.75 -1.54 -7.78
N VAL A 62 3.50 -1.98 -7.69
CA VAL A 62 2.55 -1.50 -6.69
C VAL A 62 2.44 -2.54 -5.59
N VAL A 63 2.72 -2.14 -4.35
CA VAL A 63 2.66 -2.98 -3.17
C VAL A 63 1.61 -2.40 -2.24
N PHE A 64 0.48 -3.08 -2.12
CA PHE A 64 -0.57 -2.71 -1.17
C PHE A 64 -0.14 -3.11 0.24
N LEU A 65 -0.19 -2.12 1.13
CA LEU A 65 0.19 -2.21 2.54
C LEU A 65 -0.92 -1.59 3.39
N GLY A 66 -0.65 -1.49 4.68
CA GLY A 66 -1.63 -1.10 5.67
C GLY A 66 -1.59 -2.07 6.84
N GLY A 67 -2.72 -2.23 7.52
CA GLY A 67 -2.91 -3.35 8.44
C GLY A 67 -2.89 -4.69 7.68
N GLU A 68 -4.06 -5.27 7.42
CA GLU A 68 -4.17 -6.43 6.53
C GLU A 68 -4.86 -6.03 5.22
N PRO A 69 -4.11 -5.84 4.10
CA PRO A 69 -4.66 -5.35 2.84
C PRO A 69 -5.83 -6.18 2.29
N THR A 70 -5.88 -7.49 2.56
CA THR A 70 -6.98 -8.34 2.07
C THR A 70 -8.31 -8.11 2.80
N MET A 71 -8.33 -7.28 3.83
CA MET A 71 -9.57 -6.83 4.50
C MET A 71 -10.22 -5.63 3.80
N HIS A 72 -9.61 -5.10 2.74
CA HIS A 72 -10.21 -4.05 1.91
C HIS A 72 -11.42 -4.61 1.11
N PRO A 73 -12.59 -3.94 1.09
CA PRO A 73 -13.83 -4.43 0.47
C PRO A 73 -13.88 -4.29 -1.07
#